data_AF-A0A0A8Z2H8-F1
#
_entry.id   AF-A0A0A8Z2H8-F1
#
_cell.length_a   1.000
_cell.length_b   1.000
_cell.length_c   1.000
_cell.angle_alpha   90.00
_cell.angle_beta   90.00
_cell.angle_gamma   90.00
#
_symmetry.space_group_name_H-M   'P 1'
#
loop_
_entity.id
_entity.type
_entity.pdbx_description
1 polymer ?
#
loop_
_entity_poly.entity_id
_entity_poly.type
_entity_poly.pdbx_seq_one_letter_code
_entity_poly.pdbx_strand_id
1 'polypeptide(L)' 'MWEKTRNLVAINASNNSFKGWMPSSFCISSSSFAVLDLSYNQFSGSIPTGLGKCSILKSTQG' A
#
# COMPACT_ATOMS: atom_id res chain seq x y z
N MET A 1 10.62 6.00 0.47
CA MET A 1 10.66 4.70 -0.24
C MET A 1 9.88 4.72 -1.56
N TRP A 2 8.65 5.26 -1.62
CA TRP A 2 7.75 5.16 -2.79
C TRP A 2 7.79 6.35 -3.79
N GLU A 3 8.72 7.29 -3.64
CA GLU A 3 8.68 8.55 -4.40
C GLU A 3 9.07 8.42 -5.88
N LYS A 4 9.66 7.29 -6.30
CA LYS A 4 10.15 7.10 -7.67
C LYS A 4 9.31 6.15 -8.53
N THR A 5 8.18 5.66 -8.02
CA THR A 5 7.42 4.58 -8.67
C THR A 5 6.17 5.10 -9.38
N ARG A 6 6.35 5.93 -10.41
CA ARG A 6 5.25 6.65 -11.09
C ARG A 6 4.28 5.76 -11.90
N ASN A 7 4.71 4.56 -12.26
CA ASN A 7 3.94 3.61 -13.08
C ASN A 7 3.65 2.30 -12.34
N LEU A 8 3.72 2.30 -11.02
CA LEU A 8 3.49 1.09 -10.25
C LEU A 8 2.00 0.81 -10.18
N VAL A 9 1.59 -0.36 -10.66
CA VAL A 9 0.19 -0.78 -10.72
C VAL A 9 -0.17 -1.71 -9.57
N ALA A 10 0.74 -2.57 -9.13
CA ALA A 10 0.50 -3.54 -8.08
C ALA A 10 1.71 -3.67 -7.14
N ILE A 11 1.45 -3.78 -5.84
CA ILE A 11 2.40 -4.23 -4.82
C ILE A 11 1.78 -5.45 -4.15
N ASN A 12 2.50 -6.56 -4.20
CA ASN A 12 2.24 -7.69 -3.33
C ASN A 12 3.44 -7.84 -2.38
N ALA A 13 3.18 -7.58 -1.11
CA ALA A 13 4.12 -7.81 -0.02
C ALA A 13 3.49 -8.70 1.06
N SER A 14 2.55 -9.55 0.65
CA SER A 14 1.87 -10.51 1.51
C SER A 14 2.84 -11.55 2.08
N ASN A 15 2.42 -12.22 3.15
CA ASN A 15 3.12 -13.36 3.76
C ASN A 15 4.57 -13.05 4.16
N ASN A 16 4.73 -11.94 4.86
CA ASN A 16 6.02 -11.46 5.37
C ASN A 16 5.93 -11.19 6.88
N SER A 17 7.06 -10.85 7.49
CA SER A 17 7.11 -10.46 8.90
C SER A 17 7.24 -8.94 9.09
N PHE A 18 6.68 -8.14 8.17
CA PHE A 18 6.72 -6.68 8.31
C PHE A 18 5.90 -6.23 9.51
N LYS A 19 6.46 -5.29 10.29
CA LYS A 19 5.90 -4.78 11.54
C LYS A 19 5.82 -3.26 11.53
N GLY A 20 5.05 -2.71 12.47
CA GLY A 20 4.91 -1.26 12.65
C GLY A 20 3.81 -0.67 11.78
N TRP A 21 3.89 0.63 11.53
CA TRP A 21 2.83 1.38 10.85
C TRP A 21 3.03 1.39 9.33
N MET A 22 1.91 1.33 8.61
CA MET A 22 1.91 1.53 7.16
C MET A 22 2.23 3.00 6.83
N PRO A 23 3.15 3.26 5.89
CA PRO A 23 3.46 4.64 5.50
C PRO A 23 2.25 5.32 4.85
N SER A 24 2.04 6.60 5.11
CA SER A 24 0.91 7.36 4.53
C SER A 24 1.13 7.80 3.09
N SER A 25 2.32 7.59 2.54
CA SER A 25 2.76 8.16 1.26
C SER A 25 2.63 7.24 0.04
N PHE A 26 1.90 6.13 0.14
CA PHE A 26 1.77 5.15 -0.97
C PHE A 26 1.31 5.78 -2.30
N CYS A 27 0.39 6.74 -2.25
CA CYS A 27 -0.21 7.32 -3.46
C CYS A 27 0.17 8.78 -3.72
N ILE A 28 1.24 9.27 -3.08
CA ILE A 28 1.78 10.61 -3.35
C ILE A 28 2.49 10.65 -4.71
N SER A 29 3.06 9.53 -5.17
CA SER A 29 3.87 9.50 -6.41
C SER A 29 3.39 8.53 -7.49
N SER A 30 2.40 7.67 -7.22
CA SER A 30 1.82 6.76 -8.21
C SER A 30 0.32 7.00 -8.36
N SER A 31 -0.06 7.61 -9.48
CA SER A 31 -1.47 7.75 -9.91
C SER A 31 -2.03 6.47 -10.53
N SER A 32 -1.18 5.48 -10.81
CA SER A 32 -1.54 4.21 -11.49
C SER A 32 -1.74 3.03 -10.54
N PHE A 33 -1.70 3.27 -9.23
CA PHE A 33 -1.66 2.19 -8.24
C PHE A 33 -3.03 1.56 -7.98
N ALA A 34 -3.21 0.32 -8.45
CA ALA A 34 -4.49 -0.38 -8.49
C ALA A 34 -4.61 -1.51 -7.47
N VAL A 35 -3.50 -2.15 -7.05
CA VAL A 35 -3.56 -3.32 -6.16
C VAL A 35 -2.50 -3.23 -5.07
N LEU A 36 -2.93 -3.37 -3.81
CA LEU A 36 -2.06 -3.48 -2.64
C LEU A 36 -2.46 -4.69 -1.81
N ASP A 37 -1.58 -5.68 -1.78
CA ASP A 37 -1.70 -6.83 -0.89
C ASP A 37 -0.60 -6.78 0.18
N LEU A 38 -1.04 -6.58 1.42
CA LEU A 38 -0.21 -6.57 2.63
C LEU A 38 -0.66 -7.67 3.61
N SER A 39 -1.49 -8.60 3.17
CA SER A 39 -2.04 -9.68 3.99
C SER A 39 -0.93 -10.53 4.62
N TYR A 40 -1.24 -11.24 5.71
CA TYR A 40 -0.28 -12.09 6.41
C TYR A 40 1.03 -11.37 6.77
N ASN A 41 0.89 -10.18 7.36
CA ASN A 41 1.97 -9.41 7.98
C ASN A 41 1.60 -9.06 9.43
N GLN A 42 2.51 -8.40 10.13
CA GLN A 42 2.37 -7.98 11.53
C GLN A 42 2.28 -6.44 11.65
N PHE A 43 1.69 -5.79 10.65
CA PHE A 43 1.42 -4.35 10.71
C PHE A 43 0.44 -4.04 11.84
N SER A 44 0.66 -2.90 12.50
CA SER A 44 -0.16 -2.43 13.61
C SER A 44 -0.54 -0.97 13.43
N GLY A 45 -1.49 -0.49 14.22
CA GLY A 45 -2.02 0.88 14.10
C GLY A 45 -3.17 0.99 13.10
N SER A 46 -3.50 2.22 12.72
CA SER A 46 -4.62 2.52 11.83
C SER A 46 -4.22 2.46 10.35
N ILE A 47 -5.18 2.16 9.49
CA ILE A 47 -5.02 2.28 8.04
C ILE A 47 -4.72 3.76 7.71
N PRO A 48 -3.60 4.07 7.06
CA PRO A 48 -3.23 5.46 6.81
C PRO A 48 -4.20 6.12 5.83
N THR A 49 -4.67 7.32 6.18
CA THR A 49 -5.61 8.12 5.37
C THR A 49 -5.10 8.44 3.97
N GLY A 50 -3.77 8.42 3.78
CA GLY A 50 -3.15 8.59 2.47
C GLY A 50 -3.48 7.48 1.46
N LEU A 51 -3.93 6.30 1.91
CA LEU A 51 -4.46 5.26 1.02
C LEU A 51 -5.79 5.68 0.37
N GLY A 52 -6.57 6.54 1.03
CA GLY A 52 -7.80 7.12 0.44
C GLY A 52 -7.52 8.06 -0.73
N LYS A 53 -6.27 8.52 -0.90
CA LYS A 53 -5.85 9.32 -2.07
C LYS A 53 -5.55 8.47 -3.30
N CYS A 54 -5.49 7.15 -3.16
CA CYS A 54 -5.31 6.23 -4.26
C CYS A 54 -6.65 6.04 -4.99
N SER A 55 -6.93 6.85 -6.01
CA SER A 55 -8.26 6.87 -6.66
C SER A 55 -8.70 5.56 -7.30
N ILE A 56 -7.77 4.64 -7.57
CA ILE A 56 -8.03 3.37 -8.27
C ILE A 56 -7.59 2.14 -7.45
N LEU A 57 -7.30 2.31 -6.17
CA LEU A 57 -6.82 1.21 -5.32
C LEU A 57 -7.94 0.23 -4.99
N LYS A 58 -7.71 -1.04 -5.30
CA LYS A 58 -8.48 -2.18 -4.83
C LYS A 58 -7.73 -2.84 -3.69
N SER A 59 -8.39 -2.97 -2.54
CA SER A 59 -7.94 -3.85 -1.48
C SER A 59 -8.35 -5.27 -1.86
N THR A 60 -7.36 -6.15 -1.96
CA THR A 60 -7.60 -7.60 -2.06
C THR A 60 -7.35 -8.18 -0.67
N GLN A 61 -8.43 -8.52 0.03
CA GLN A 61 -8.33 -9.43 1.17
C GLN A 61 -8.36 -10.86 0.61
N GLY A 62 -7.33 -11.63 0.91
CA GLY A 62 -7.39 -13.09 0.89
C GLY A 62 -8.02 -13.59 2.18
#